data_AF-A0A661U0T1-F1
#
_entry.id   AF-A0A661U0T1-F1
#
_cell.length_a   1.000
_cell.length_b   1.000
_cell.length_c   1.000
_cell.angle_alpha   90.00
_cell.angle_beta   90.00
_cell.angle_gamma   90.00
#
_symmetry.space_group_name_H-M   'P 1'
#
loop_
_entity.id
_entity.type
_entity.pdbx_description
1 polymer ?
#
loop_
_entity_poly.entity_id
_entity_poly.type
_entity_poly.pdbx_seq_one_letter_code
_entity_poly.pdbx_strand_id
1 'polypeptide(L)'
;MNRRTGQRRTFEIAELVKREGGAPELNILYMWSAKTDRVEPVSPSIRVKEELELFTGMDEKEIQEDLKGKQRILEWLLKHDIRSVNDVGKIVTEYYIDKDTVLDLVEGDKNVNI
;
A
#
# COMPACT_ATOMS: atom_id res chain seq x y z
N MET A 1 16.11 12.00 -7.54
CA MET A 1 16.96 11.09 -8.36
C MET A 1 18.37 11.18 -7.84
N ASN A 2 18.94 10.05 -7.41
CA ASN A 2 20.36 10.00 -7.07
C ASN A 2 21.17 10.16 -8.37
N ARG A 3 21.85 11.30 -8.54
CA ARG A 3 22.55 11.61 -9.80
C ARG A 3 23.73 10.67 -10.08
N ARG A 4 24.28 10.03 -9.05
CA ARG A 4 25.39 9.09 -9.18
C ARG A 4 24.93 7.70 -9.62
N THR A 5 23.77 7.23 -9.13
CA THR A 5 23.29 5.86 -9.38
C THR A 5 22.07 5.79 -10.30
N GLY A 6 21.45 6.93 -10.66
CA GLY A 6 20.19 7.00 -11.40
C GLY A 6 18.96 6.58 -10.60
N GLN A 7 19.13 6.00 -9.40
CA GLN A 7 18.05 5.42 -8.62
C GLN A 7 17.09 6.49 -8.05
N ARG A 8 15.81 6.15 -8.01
CA ARG A 8 14.76 6.94 -7.36
C ARG A 8 14.22 6.14 -6.18
N ARG A 9 14.00 6.82 -5.07
CA ARG A 9 13.48 6.24 -3.83
C ARG A 9 12.50 7.21 -3.22
N THR A 10 11.43 6.67 -2.66
CA THR A 10 10.56 7.41 -1.74
C THR A 10 11.31 7.52 -0.43
N PHE A 11 11.59 8.74 0.03
CA PHE A 11 12.32 8.96 1.28
C PHE A 11 11.41 8.90 2.48
N GLU A 12 10.24 9.51 2.39
CA GLU A 12 9.29 9.58 3.48
C GLU A 12 7.88 9.45 2.94
N ILE A 13 7.02 8.80 3.73
CA ILE A 13 5.57 8.85 3.57
C ILE A 13 5.05 9.45 4.87
N ALA A 14 4.42 10.61 4.77
CA ALA A 14 3.87 11.32 5.91
C ALA A 14 2.40 11.64 5.69
N GLU A 15 1.63 11.65 6.77
CA GLU A 15 0.28 12.20 6.79
C GLU A 15 0.26 13.55 7.52
N LEU A 16 -0.60 14.44 7.04
CA LEU A 16 -0.89 15.71 7.71
C LEU A 16 -1.97 15.46 8.76
N VAL A 17 -1.67 15.73 10.03
CA VAL A 17 -2.59 15.58 11.15
C VAL A 17 -3.03 16.96 11.63
N LYS A 18 -4.35 17.12 11.79
CA LYS A 18 -4.93 18.37 12.29
C LYS A 18 -4.73 18.47 13.79
N ARG A 19 -4.32 19.64 14.27
CA ARG A 19 -4.36 20.04 15.68
C ARG A 19 -5.36 21.17 15.83
N GLU A 20 -6.08 21.21 16.95
CA GLU A 20 -6.97 22.34 17.24
C GLU A 20 -6.18 23.64 17.36
N GLY A 21 -6.60 24.68 16.63
CA GLY A 21 -6.09 26.04 16.77
C GLY A 21 -4.69 26.32 16.22
N GLY A 22 -4.06 25.39 15.49
CA GLY A 22 -2.68 25.52 15.01
C GLY A 22 -2.44 25.10 13.56
N ALA A 23 -1.18 25.19 13.14
CA ALA A 23 -0.73 24.62 11.86
C ALA A 23 -0.78 23.08 11.90
N PRO A 24 -1.05 22.40 10.77
CA PRO A 24 -1.04 20.95 10.73
C PRO A 24 0.35 20.39 11.05
N GLU A 25 0.39 19.29 11.78
CA GLU A 25 1.62 18.54 12.11
C GLU A 25 1.82 17.41 11.09
N LEU A 26 3.09 17.05 10.84
CA LEU A 26 3.42 15.88 10.01
C LEU A 26 3.62 14.66 10.91
N ASN A 27 2.90 13.58 10.61
CA ASN A 27 3.16 12.25 11.16
C ASN A 27 3.84 11.40 10.08
N ILE A 28 5.13 11.09 10.27
CA ILE A 28 5.91 10.29 9.31
C ILE A 28 5.63 8.81 9.54
N LEU A 29 4.96 8.17 8.60
CA LEU A 29 4.56 6.77 8.67
C LEU A 29 5.73 5.83 8.31
N TYR A 30 6.46 6.18 7.26
CA TYR A 30 7.57 5.39 6.74
C TYR A 30 8.74 6.28 6.33
N MET A 31 9.97 5.81 6.54
CA MET A 31 11.19 6.51 6.19
C MET A 31 12.22 5.57 5.56
N TRP A 32 12.92 6.04 4.54
CA TRP A 32 14.00 5.29 3.89
C TRP A 32 15.29 5.35 4.70
N SER A 33 15.87 4.19 4.98
CA SER A 33 17.17 4.04 5.60
C SER A 33 18.25 3.86 4.54
N ALA A 34 19.15 4.84 4.44
CA ALA A 34 20.30 4.77 3.53
C ALA A 34 21.27 3.63 3.83
N LYS A 35 21.30 3.17 5.09
CA LYS A 35 22.18 2.11 5.56
C LYS A 35 21.72 0.73 5.08
N THR A 36 20.41 0.47 5.12
CA THR A 36 19.82 -0.84 4.77
C THR A 36 19.24 -0.87 3.37
N ASP A 37 19.09 0.31 2.75
CA ASP A 37 18.38 0.52 1.50
C ASP A 37 16.92 0.04 1.53
N ARG A 38 16.22 0.31 2.65
CA ARG A 38 14.84 -0.13 2.89
C ARG A 38 13.98 1.02 3.38
N VAL A 39 12.69 0.96 3.05
CA VAL A 39 11.67 1.84 3.64
C VAL A 39 11.19 1.16 4.92
N GLU A 40 11.40 1.81 6.06
CA GLU A 40 11.13 1.28 7.40
C GLU A 40 9.92 2.02 8.01
N PRO A 41 9.01 1.32 8.71
CA PRO A 41 7.91 1.97 9.43
C PRO A 41 8.46 2.78 10.60
N VAL A 42 7.93 3.99 10.80
CA VAL A 42 8.37 4.93 11.84
C VAL A 42 7.26 5.24 12.83
N SER A 43 6.02 5.40 12.39
CA SER A 43 4.87 5.70 13.25
C SER A 43 3.59 5.09 12.68
N PRO A 44 2.61 4.74 13.53
CA PRO A 44 1.32 4.27 13.05
C PRO A 44 0.55 5.38 12.34
N SER A 45 -0.39 4.97 11.48
CA SER A 45 -1.37 5.87 10.86
C SER A 45 -2.37 6.37 11.90
N ILE A 46 -2.64 7.66 11.89
CA ILE A 46 -3.61 8.35 12.75
C ILE A 46 -4.77 8.80 11.86
N ARG A 47 -4.56 9.80 11.00
CA ARG A 47 -5.65 10.43 10.25
C ARG A 47 -6.28 9.47 9.25
N VAL A 48 -5.48 8.77 8.46
CA VAL A 48 -6.03 7.85 7.44
C VAL A 48 -6.76 6.68 8.10
N LYS A 49 -6.23 6.20 9.23
CA LYS A 49 -6.88 5.15 10.01
C LYS A 49 -8.25 5.62 10.52
N GLU A 50 -8.31 6.75 11.21
CA GLU A 50 -9.56 7.32 11.73
C GLU A 50 -10.60 7.56 10.63
N GLU A 51 -10.18 8.03 9.46
CA GLU A 51 -11.06 8.19 8.30
C GLU A 51 -11.59 6.85 7.80
N LEU A 52 -10.75 5.81 7.71
CA LEU A 52 -11.21 4.47 7.33
C LEU A 52 -12.22 3.93 8.34
N GLU A 53 -11.91 3.94 9.63
CA GLU A 53 -12.82 3.49 10.70
C GLU A 53 -14.17 4.23 10.62
N LEU A 54 -14.15 5.55 10.39
CA LEU A 54 -15.36 6.36 10.28
C LEU A 54 -16.21 6.06 9.05
N PHE A 55 -15.58 5.94 7.87
CA PHE A 55 -16.32 5.83 6.60
C PHE A 55 -16.67 4.39 6.22
N THR A 56 -15.90 3.40 6.66
CA THR A 56 -16.16 1.98 6.36
C THR A 56 -16.81 1.25 7.53
N GLY A 57 -16.68 1.77 8.75
CA GLY A 57 -17.12 1.08 9.97
C GLY A 57 -16.22 -0.10 10.37
N MET A 58 -15.09 -0.29 9.69
CA MET A 58 -14.14 -1.36 9.98
C MET A 58 -13.36 -1.06 11.26
N ASP A 59 -13.05 -2.10 12.03
CA ASP A 59 -12.07 -2.02 13.10
C ASP A 59 -10.62 -2.14 12.59
N GLU A 60 -9.64 -1.89 13.47
CA GLU A 60 -8.21 -2.00 13.12
C GLU A 60 -7.87 -3.38 12.53
N LYS A 61 -8.43 -4.45 13.07
CA LYS A 61 -8.10 -5.81 12.63
C LYS A 61 -8.61 -6.03 11.20
N GLU A 62 -9.85 -5.62 10.92
CA GLU A 62 -10.45 -5.69 9.59
C GLU A 62 -9.68 -4.84 8.56
N ILE A 63 -9.27 -3.63 8.95
CA ILE A 63 -8.42 -2.76 8.10
C ILE A 63 -7.08 -3.44 7.79
N GLN A 64 -6.44 -4.06 8.78
CA GLN A 64 -5.18 -4.77 8.57
C GLN A 64 -5.34 -6.02 7.71
N GLU A 65 -6.46 -6.74 7.83
CA GLU A 65 -6.77 -7.89 6.97
C GLU A 65 -6.99 -7.47 5.51
N ASP A 66 -7.76 -6.40 5.29
CA ASP A 66 -7.96 -5.83 3.96
C ASP A 66 -6.65 -5.30 3.34
N LEU A 67 -5.81 -4.62 4.13
CA LEU A 67 -4.48 -4.17 3.70
C LEU A 67 -3.58 -5.34 3.30
N LYS A 68 -3.56 -6.43 4.08
CA LYS A 68 -2.80 -7.65 3.76
C LYS A 68 -3.28 -8.30 2.46
N GLY A 69 -4.59 -8.33 2.21
CA GLY A 69 -5.15 -8.82 0.95
C GLY A 69 -4.59 -8.04 -0.25
N LYS A 70 -4.60 -6.71 -0.17
CA LYS A 70 -4.02 -5.83 -1.21
C LYS A 70 -2.52 -6.04 -1.40
N GLN A 71 -1.77 -6.23 -0.30
CA GLN A 71 -0.33 -6.53 -0.36
C GLN A 71 -0.06 -7.84 -1.10
N ARG A 72 -0.82 -8.90 -0.80
CA ARG A 72 -0.70 -10.21 -1.48
C ARG A 72 -0.88 -10.09 -2.99
N ILE A 73 -1.85 -9.29 -3.44
CA ILE A 73 -2.08 -9.06 -4.88
C ILE A 73 -0.84 -8.43 -5.52
N LEU A 74 -0.26 -7.39 -4.91
CA LEU A 74 0.94 -6.74 -5.45
C LEU A 74 2.17 -7.66 -5.47
N GLU A 75 2.34 -8.48 -4.43
CA GLU A 75 3.39 -9.50 -4.36
C GLU A 75 3.21 -10.59 -5.43
N TRP A 76 1.97 -11.01 -5.67
CA TRP A 76 1.63 -11.99 -6.69
C TRP A 76 1.88 -11.46 -8.10
N LEU A 77 1.53 -10.20 -8.39
CA LEU A 77 1.85 -9.53 -9.65
C LEU A 77 3.37 -9.48 -9.88
N LEU A 78 4.14 -9.15 -8.84
CA LEU A 78 5.60 -9.14 -8.91
C LEU A 78 6.17 -10.54 -9.19
N LYS A 79 5.65 -11.56 -8.51
CA LYS A 79 6.07 -12.97 -8.67
C LYS A 79 5.85 -13.48 -10.09
N HIS A 80 4.76 -13.04 -10.75
CA HIS A 80 4.40 -13.44 -12.10
C HIS A 80 4.92 -12.49 -13.19
N ASP A 81 5.81 -11.56 -12.83
CA ASP A 81 6.39 -10.57 -13.76
C ASP A 81 5.34 -9.68 -14.47
N ILE A 82 4.17 -9.49 -13.87
CA ILE A 82 3.10 -8.63 -14.40
C ILE A 82 3.42 -7.18 -14.06
N ARG A 83 3.96 -6.45 -15.03
CA ARG A 83 4.47 -5.08 -14.84
C ARG A 83 3.86 -4.03 -15.78
N SER A 84 3.12 -4.45 -16.79
CA SER A 84 2.50 -3.52 -17.73
C SER A 84 1.37 -2.76 -17.04
N VAL A 85 1.24 -1.46 -17.33
CA VAL A 85 0.18 -0.62 -16.72
C VAL A 85 -1.21 -1.17 -17.04
N ASN A 86 -1.39 -1.73 -18.24
CA ASN A 86 -2.65 -2.30 -18.67
C ASN A 86 -3.00 -3.57 -17.87
N ASP A 87 -2.03 -4.48 -17.69
CA ASP A 87 -2.31 -5.76 -17.04
C ASP A 87 -2.47 -5.60 -15.53
N VAL A 88 -1.65 -4.74 -14.91
CA VAL A 88 -1.86 -4.33 -13.51
C VAL A 88 -3.22 -3.67 -13.35
N GLY A 89 -3.60 -2.77 -14.27
CA GLY A 89 -4.89 -2.09 -14.24
C GLY A 89 -6.09 -3.04 -14.36
N LYS A 90 -5.99 -4.10 -15.18
CA LYS A 90 -7.03 -5.14 -15.28
C LYS A 90 -7.24 -5.84 -13.94
N ILE A 91 -6.16 -6.30 -13.29
CA ILE A 91 -6.24 -7.02 -12.01
C ILE A 91 -6.78 -6.11 -10.90
N VAL A 92 -6.34 -4.85 -10.85
CA VAL A 92 -6.86 -3.88 -9.87
C VAL A 92 -8.35 -3.62 -10.10
N THR A 93 -8.78 -3.48 -11.36
CA THR A 93 -10.20 -3.30 -11.70
C THR A 93 -11.01 -4.50 -11.25
N GLU A 94 -10.54 -5.72 -11.53
CA GLU A 94 -11.23 -6.95 -11.13
C GLU A 94 -11.34 -7.06 -9.61
N TYR A 95 -10.30 -6.68 -8.87
CA TYR A 95 -10.35 -6.65 -7.39
C TYR A 95 -11.46 -5.73 -6.85
N TYR A 96 -11.74 -4.63 -7.54
CA TYR A 96 -12.85 -3.73 -7.17
C TYR A 96 -14.23 -4.27 -7.59
N ILE A 97 -14.31 -5.20 -8.54
CA ILE A 97 -15.55 -5.84 -9.00
C ILE A 97 -15.88 -7.05 -8.11
N ASP A 98 -14.93 -7.97 -7.95
CA ASP A 98 -15.05 -9.19 -7.18
C ASP A 98 -13.74 -9.49 -6.45
N LYS A 99 -13.66 -8.96 -5.22
CA LYS A 99 -12.50 -9.08 -4.34
C LYS A 99 -12.15 -10.55 -4.03
N ASP A 100 -13.16 -11.37 -3.72
CA ASP A 100 -12.95 -12.73 -3.22
C ASP A 100 -12.37 -13.62 -4.33
N THR A 101 -12.91 -13.51 -5.55
CA THR A 101 -12.38 -14.23 -6.72
C THR A 101 -10.91 -13.90 -6.99
N VAL A 102 -10.52 -12.61 -6.88
CA VAL A 102 -9.13 -12.21 -7.11
C VAL A 102 -8.22 -12.69 -5.98
N LEU A 103 -8.66 -12.65 -4.72
CA LEU A 103 -7.88 -13.17 -3.60
C LEU A 103 -7.69 -14.68 -3.70
N ASP A 104 -8.73 -15.44 -4.02
CA ASP A 104 -8.65 -16.89 -4.23
C ASP A 104 -7.70 -17.26 -5.37
N LEU A 105 -7.69 -16.47 -6.44
CA LEU A 105 -6.77 -16.63 -7.57
C LEU A 105 -5.32 -16.44 -7.14
N VAL A 106 -5.06 -15.38 -6.38
CA VAL A 106 -3.74 -15.02 -5.84
C VAL A 106 -3.24 -16.04 -4.83
N GLU A 107 -4.09 -16.50 -3.92
CA GLU A 107 -3.76 -17.50 -2.89
C GLU A 107 -3.54 -18.90 -3.47
N GLY A 108 -4.31 -19.25 -4.51
CA GLY A 108 -4.14 -20.50 -5.24
C GLY A 108 -2.89 -20.56 -6.13
N ASP A 109 -2.09 -19.49 -6.18
CA ASP A 109 -0.92 -19.33 -7.05
C ASP A 109 -1.18 -19.74 -8.51
N LYS A 110 -2.41 -19.47 -8.98
CA LYS A 110 -2.82 -19.88 -10.33
C LYS A 110 -2.17 -18.94 -11.32
N ASN A 111 -1.42 -19.50 -12.27
CA ASN A 111 -0.91 -18.71 -13.41
C ASN A 111 -2.10 -18.12 -14.17
N VAL A 112 -2.13 -16.79 -14.31
CA VAL A 112 -3.11 -16.10 -15.15
C VAL A 112 -2.46 -15.88 -16.51
N ASN A 113 -3.08 -16.41 -17.57
CA ASN A 113 -2.75 -16.01 -18.93
C ASN A 113 -3.41 -14.65 -19.18
N ILE A 114 -2.66 -13.57 -18.96
CA ILE A 114 -3.08 -12.18 -19.24
C ILE A 114 -2.56 -11.76 -20.62
#